data_AF-A0A2E9NMD7-F1
#
_entry.id   AF-A0A2E9NMD7-F1
#
_cell.length_a   1.000
_cell.length_b   1.000
_cell.length_c   1.000
_cell.angle_alpha   90.00
_cell.angle_beta   90.00
_cell.angle_gamma   90.00
#
_symmetry.space_group_name_H-M   'P 1'
#
loop_
_entity.id
_entity.type
_entity.pdbx_description
1 polymer ?
#
loop_
_entity_poly.entity_id
_entity_poly.type
_entity_poly.pdbx_seq_one_letter_code
_entity_poly.pdbx_strand_id
1 'polypeptide(L)' 'MEQLLRNVDQRLAHVEQFLPTLATKAELAEVRTEIRTEARETRRHFDVVAESLRDDIRLLADGLVGVTQRPDRM' A
#
# COMPACT_ATOMS: atom_id res chain seq x y z
N MET A 1 24.99 32.31 -33.40
CA MET A 1 23.94 32.55 -32.38
C MET A 1 22.58 32.01 -32.83
N GLU A 2 22.09 32.36 -34.02
CA GLU A 2 20.75 31.94 -34.49
C GLU A 2 20.51 30.43 -34.56
N GLN A 3 21.51 29.64 -34.96
CA GLN A 3 21.35 28.18 -35.06
C GLN A 3 21.04 27.53 -33.71
N LEU A 4 21.60 28.07 -32.63
CA LEU A 4 21.35 27.60 -31.26
C LEU A 4 19.92 27.95 -30.82
N LEU A 5 19.47 29.17 -31.14
CA LEU A 5 18.09 29.60 -30.85
C LEU A 5 17.08 28.72 -31.56
N ARG A 6 17.29 28.43 -32.86
CA ARG A 6 16.44 27.51 -33.63
C ARG A 6 16.39 26.09 -33.03
N ASN A 7 17.53 25.60 -32.53
CA ASN A 7 17.59 24.29 -31.89
C ASN A 7 16.81 24.27 -30.56
N VAL A 8 16.89 25.35 -29.79
CA VAL A 8 16.15 25.49 -28.53
C VAL A 8 14.65 25.56 -28.78
N ASP A 9 14.20 26.36 -29.74
CA ASP A 9 12.77 26.46 -30.09
C ASP A 9 12.20 25.11 -30.55
N GLN A 10 12.95 24.37 -31.38
CA GLN A 10 12.51 23.05 -31.84
C GLN A 10 12.40 22.05 -30.69
N ARG A 11 13.33 22.08 -29.74
CA ARG A 11 13.28 21.21 -28.55
C ARG A 11 12.18 21.63 -27.58
N LEU A 12 11.96 22.93 -27.42
CA LEU A 12 10.89 23.44 -26.55
C LEU A 12 9.52 23.05 -27.09
N ALA A 13 9.28 23.25 -28.39
CA ALA A 13 8.05 22.84 -29.05
C ALA A 13 7.82 21.33 -28.93
N HIS A 14 8.89 20.53 -28.98
CA HIS A 14 8.78 19.09 -28.77
C HIS A 14 8.41 18.74 -27.32
N VAL A 15 9.02 19.37 -26.33
CA VAL A 15 8.72 19.12 -24.90
C VAL A 15 7.30 19.54 -24.53
N GLU A 16 6.85 20.69 -25.03
CA GLU A 16 5.50 21.23 -24.77
C GLU A 16 4.38 20.29 -25.23
N GLN A 17 4.61 19.48 -26.27
CA GLN A 17 3.66 18.47 -26.71
C GLN A 17 3.42 17.37 -25.68
N PHE A 18 4.40 17.08 -24.81
CA PHE A 18 4.30 16.04 -23.78
C PHE A 18 3.82 16.56 -22.44
N LEU A 19 3.95 17.86 -22.15
CA LEU A 19 3.57 18.42 -20.85
C LEU A 19 2.10 18.13 -20.46
N PRO A 20 1.10 18.17 -21.36
CA PRO A 20 -0.28 17.86 -21.03
C PRO A 20 -0.54 16.40 -20.66
N THR A 21 0.37 15.48 -21.01
CA THR A 21 0.23 14.05 -20.68
C THR A 21 0.93 13.69 -19.37
N LEU A 22 1.66 14.63 -18.76
CA LEU A 22 2.34 14.41 -17.49
C LEU A 22 1.43 14.77 -16.33
N ALA A 23 1.46 13.94 -15.29
CA ALA A 23 0.79 14.26 -14.04
C ALA A 23 1.36 15.55 -13.44
N THR A 24 0.46 16.44 -13.05
CA THR A 24 0.75 17.64 -12.29
C THR A 24 1.24 17.29 -10.89
N LYS A 25 1.91 18.26 -10.25
CA LYS A 25 2.33 18.12 -8.85
C LYS A 25 1.14 17.93 -7.90
N ALA A 26 -0.03 18.49 -8.25
CA ALA A 26 -1.26 18.34 -7.47
C ALA A 26 -1.77 16.90 -7.53
N GLU A 27 -1.91 16.33 -8.73
CA GLU A 27 -2.31 14.93 -8.93
C GLU A 27 -1.35 13.96 -8.22
N LEU A 28 -0.03 14.20 -8.31
CA LEU A 28 0.95 13.38 -7.57
C LEU A 28 0.82 13.52 -6.04
N ALA A 29 0.42 14.68 -5.54
CA ALA A 29 0.19 14.90 -4.11
C ALA A 29 -1.07 14.19 -3.61
N GLU A 30 -2.11 14.14 -4.45
CA GLU A 30 -3.35 13.40 -4.20
C GLU A 30 -3.10 11.90 -4.15
N VAL A 31 -2.45 11.32 -5.17
CA VAL A 31 -2.07 9.89 -5.20
C VAL A 31 -1.22 9.52 -3.97
N ARG A 32 -0.27 10.36 -3.58
CA ARG A 32 0.53 10.13 -2.36
C ARG A 32 -0.33 10.13 -1.09
N THR A 33 -1.38 10.93 -1.05
CA THR A 33 -2.30 11.00 0.08
C THR A 33 -3.17 9.74 0.15
N GLU A 34 -3.72 9.31 -0.98
CA GLU A 34 -4.48 8.07 -1.10
C GLU A 34 -3.65 6.87 -0.65
N ILE A 35 -2.42 6.71 -1.16
CA ILE A 35 -1.51 5.63 -0.75
C ILE A 35 -1.29 5.60 0.77
N ARG A 36 -1.15 6.78 1.41
CA ARG A 36 -0.96 6.87 2.87
C ARG A 36 -2.23 6.53 3.63
N THR A 37 -3.40 6.82 3.09
CA THR A 37 -4.69 6.46 3.69
C THR A 37 -4.89 4.95 3.61
N GLU A 38 -4.73 4.38 2.42
CA GLU A 38 -4.83 2.93 2.19
C GLU A 38 -3.83 2.14 3.02
N ALA A 39 -2.60 2.61 3.16
CA ALA A 39 -1.60 1.97 4.01
C ALA A 39 -2.02 1.95 5.50
N ARG A 40 -2.70 3.01 5.98
CA ARG A 40 -3.22 3.04 7.36
C ARG A 40 -4.43 2.12 7.53
N GLU A 41 -5.31 2.07 6.54
CA GLU A 41 -6.46 1.17 6.53
C GLU A 41 -6.04 -0.29 6.52
N THR A 42 -5.09 -0.64 5.65
CA THR A 42 -4.47 -1.96 5.60
C THR A 42 -3.90 -2.34 6.96
N ARG A 43 -3.09 -1.47 7.59
CA ARG A 43 -2.54 -1.74 8.94
C ARG A 43 -3.63 -2.00 9.98
N ARG A 44 -4.66 -1.16 10.03
CA ARG A 44 -5.79 -1.37 10.96
C ARG A 44 -6.47 -2.72 10.73
N HIS A 45 -6.70 -3.10 9.46
CA HIS A 45 -7.29 -4.38 9.15
C HIS A 45 -6.39 -5.55 9.58
N PHE A 46 -5.08 -5.45 9.35
CA PHE A 46 -4.12 -6.46 9.81
C PHE A 46 -4.02 -6.55 11.33
N ASP A 47 -4.15 -5.44 12.07
CA ASP A 47 -4.20 -5.47 13.53
C ASP A 47 -5.43 -6.27 14.03
N VAL A 48 -6.59 -6.07 13.39
CA VAL A 48 -7.81 -6.84 13.69
C VAL A 48 -7.63 -8.32 13.39
N VAL A 49 -7.06 -8.65 12.21
CA VAL A 49 -6.77 -10.04 11.84
C VAL A 49 -5.79 -10.68 12.82
N ALA A 50 -4.73 -9.97 13.20
CA ALA A 50 -3.73 -10.46 14.15
C ALA A 50 -4.35 -10.75 15.53
N GLU A 51 -5.28 -9.91 16.00
CA GLU A 51 -5.96 -10.17 17.27
C GLU A 51 -6.91 -11.37 17.17
N SER A 52 -7.70 -11.48 16.08
CA SER A 52 -8.54 -12.66 15.84
C SER A 52 -7.72 -13.96 15.83
N LEU A 53 -6.56 -13.95 15.16
CA LEU A 53 -5.67 -15.11 15.12
C LEU A 53 -5.11 -15.46 16.50
N ARG A 54 -4.82 -14.47 17.36
CA ARG A 54 -4.39 -14.72 18.74
C ARG A 54 -5.49 -15.40 19.55
N ASP A 55 -6.73 -14.97 19.38
CA ASP A 55 -7.87 -15.57 20.06
C ASP A 55 -8.12 -17.01 19.59
N ASP A 56 -8.05 -17.25 18.28
CA ASP A 56 -8.15 -18.60 17.72
C ASP A 56 -7.04 -19.52 18.25
N ILE A 57 -5.79 -19.04 18.30
CA ILE A 57 -4.67 -19.81 18.85
C ILE A 57 -4.89 -20.14 20.32
N ARG A 58 -5.37 -19.19 21.13
CA ARG A 58 -5.69 -19.43 22.55
C ARG A 58 -6.77 -20.51 22.68
N LEU A 59 -7.85 -20.39 21.92
CA LEU A 59 -8.94 -21.36 21.93
C LEU A 59 -8.46 -22.77 21.55
N LEU A 60 -7.63 -22.87 20.51
CA LEU A 60 -7.03 -24.15 20.11
C LEU A 60 -6.10 -24.72 21.18
N ALA A 61 -5.30 -23.87 21.84
CA ALA A 61 -4.43 -24.30 22.93
C ALA A 61 -5.24 -24.87 24.11
N ASP A 62 -6.31 -24.19 24.51
CA ASP A 62 -7.20 -24.64 25.58
C ASP A 62 -7.90 -25.97 25.20
N GLY A 63 -8.38 -26.08 23.97
CA GLY A 63 -8.97 -27.31 23.44
C GLY A 63 -7.97 -28.48 23.44
N LEU A 64 -6.72 -28.23 23.03
CA LEU A 64 -5.66 -29.24 23.03
C LEU A 64 -5.33 -29.71 24.46
N VAL A 65 -5.26 -28.80 25.43
CA VAL A 65 -5.08 -29.15 26.84
C VAL A 65 -6.23 -30.03 27.33
N GLY A 66 -7.48 -29.67 27.01
CA GLY A 66 -8.66 -30.47 27.38
C GLY A 66 -8.66 -31.88 26.79
N VAL A 67 -8.18 -32.05 25.56
CA VAL A 67 -8.04 -33.38 24.91
C VAL A 67 -6.91 -34.18 25.55
N THR A 68 -5.75 -33.55 25.77
CA THR A 68 -4.55 -34.23 26.31
C THR A 68 -4.64 -34.55 27.80
N GLN A 69 -5.51 -33.88 28.57
CA GLN A 69 -5.82 -34.20 29.97
C GLN A 69 -6.91 -35.27 30.15
N ARG A 70 -7.54 -35.73 29.07
CA ARG A 70 -8.46 -36.88 29.06
C ARG A 70 -7.82 -38.24 28.65
N PRO A 71 -6.55 -38.59 28.96
CA PRO A 71 -5.99 -39.82 28.42
C PRO A 71 -6.39 -41.11 29.15
N ASP A 72 -7.14 -41.09 30.27
CA ASP A 72 -7.42 -42.31 31.06
C ASP A 72 -8.91 -42.52 31.43
N ARG A 73 -9.83 -42.43 30.46
CA ARG A 73 -11.19 -42.99 30.59
C ARG A 73 -11.67 -43.64 29.28
N MET A 74 -10.94 -44.68 28.85
CA MET A 74 -11.39 -45.74 27.94
C MET A 74 -10.73 -47.04 28.42
#